data_AF-A0A7W1TP90-F1
#
_entry.id   AF-A0A7W1TP90-F1
#
_cell.length_a   1.000
_cell.length_b   1.000
_cell.length_c   1.000
_cell.angle_alpha   90.00
_cell.angle_beta   90.00
_cell.angle_gamma   90.00
#
_symmetry.space_group_name_H-M   'P 1'
#
loop_
_entity.id
_entity.type
_entity.pdbx_description
1 polymer ?
#
loop_
_entity_poly.entity_id
_entity_poly.type
_entity_poly.pdbx_seq_one_letter_code
_entity_poly.pdbx_strand_id
1 'polypeptide(L)'
;MSTTMIRSTPIVPRVLIIGDRQHPYRLPELERYATQYATPTTVRLFGRANVMQQHCYCLPSEASWQTTQTMYAAFQAGLTALADELRRLGRYPERLAEAGGIKAHPESLTATVISCDDPSRHASFWWGQSQNHGVPHCVRVPVERHTSKMLGLSVGGLHSQYDYTVCPDDAAFEDVARLEEAARRAAVTWEVHLDRLGTYATAVADGRYAPLLYAIQPSLFG
;
A
#
# COMPACT_ATOMS: atom_id res chain seq x y z
N MET A 1 -25.33 -36.12 -2.67
CA MET A 1 -24.83 -35.96 -4.05
C MET A 1 -23.45 -35.34 -3.96
N SER A 2 -22.38 -36.10 -4.16
CA SER A 2 -21.02 -35.56 -4.17
C SER A 2 -20.76 -34.91 -5.53
N THR A 3 -20.77 -33.58 -5.57
CA THR A 3 -20.33 -32.82 -6.73
C THR A 3 -18.83 -33.07 -6.89
N THR A 4 -18.45 -33.87 -7.88
CA THR A 4 -17.05 -34.08 -8.24
C THR A 4 -16.46 -32.73 -8.63
N MET A 5 -15.63 -32.15 -7.75
CA MET A 5 -14.94 -30.90 -8.01
C MET A 5 -13.99 -31.12 -9.20
N ILE A 6 -14.29 -30.50 -10.34
CA ILE A 6 -13.43 -30.52 -11.52
C ILE A 6 -12.13 -29.82 -11.16
N ARG A 7 -11.03 -30.58 -11.14
CA ARG A 7 -9.68 -30.07 -10.93
C ARG A 7 -9.07 -29.77 -12.29
N SER A 8 -8.51 -28.58 -12.46
CA SER A 8 -7.75 -28.20 -13.64
C SER A 8 -6.26 -28.15 -13.33
N THR A 9 -5.47 -28.47 -14.35
CA THR A 9 -4.03 -28.29 -14.33
C THR A 9 -3.69 -26.81 -14.08
N PRO A 10 -2.73 -26.48 -13.20
CA PRO A 10 -2.35 -25.10 -12.99
C PRO A 10 -1.84 -24.42 -14.26
N ILE A 11 -2.11 -23.13 -14.43
CA ILE A 11 -1.58 -22.32 -15.55
C ILE A 11 -0.23 -21.64 -15.22
N VAL A 12 0.15 -21.60 -13.95
CA VAL A 12 1.43 -21.05 -13.48
C VAL A 12 1.94 -21.88 -12.30
N PRO A 13 3.28 -22.01 -12.11
CA PRO A 13 3.85 -22.88 -11.09
C PRO A 13 3.72 -22.29 -9.69
N ARG A 14 3.59 -20.96 -9.60
CA ARG A 14 3.46 -20.23 -8.36
C ARG A 14 2.45 -19.11 -8.49
N VAL A 15 1.94 -18.65 -7.35
CA VAL A 15 1.13 -17.45 -7.24
C VAL A 15 1.71 -16.52 -6.19
N LEU A 16 1.42 -15.24 -6.36
CA LEU A 16 1.65 -14.16 -5.42
C LEU A 16 0.35 -13.89 -4.65
N ILE A 17 0.46 -13.80 -3.32
CA ILE A 17 -0.59 -13.29 -2.45
C ILE A 17 -0.06 -12.02 -1.80
N ILE A 18 -0.87 -10.98 -1.79
CA ILE A 18 -0.57 -9.69 -1.17
C ILE A 18 -1.47 -9.59 0.06
N GLY A 19 -0.88 -9.37 1.24
CA GLY A 19 -1.63 -9.22 2.48
C GLY A 19 -2.45 -7.92 2.54
N ASP A 20 -3.14 -7.71 3.65
CA ASP A 20 -3.86 -6.46 3.92
C ASP A 20 -2.94 -5.38 4.47
N ARG A 21 -3.06 -4.16 3.96
CA ARG A 21 -2.24 -3.03 4.41
C ARG A 21 -2.78 -2.46 5.72
N GLN A 22 -1.94 -2.48 6.75
CA GLN A 22 -2.29 -2.00 8.10
C GLN A 22 -1.71 -0.60 8.42
N HIS A 23 -0.91 -0.03 7.50
CA HIS A 23 -0.19 1.22 7.75
C HIS A 23 -0.03 2.05 6.47
N PRO A 24 -0.28 3.37 6.51
CA PRO A 24 -0.30 4.24 5.33
C PRO A 24 1.06 4.40 4.63
N TYR A 25 2.16 4.05 5.29
CA TYR A 25 3.52 4.11 4.70
C TYR A 25 4.25 2.77 4.65
N ARG A 26 3.56 1.65 4.93
CA ARG A 26 4.15 0.30 4.86
C ARG A 26 3.28 -0.58 3.99
N LEU A 27 3.87 -1.13 2.94
CA LEU A 27 3.21 -2.09 2.07
C LEU A 27 3.02 -3.44 2.78
N PRO A 28 1.96 -4.19 2.45
CA PRO A 28 1.66 -5.47 3.06
C PRO A 28 2.57 -6.59 2.56
N GLU A 29 2.88 -7.55 3.43
CA GLU A 29 3.79 -8.66 3.10
C GLU A 29 3.39 -9.40 1.81
N LEU A 30 4.41 -9.75 1.03
CA LEU A 30 4.28 -10.55 -0.17
C LEU A 30 4.52 -12.02 0.17
N GLU A 31 3.55 -12.87 -0.15
CA GLU A 31 3.66 -14.30 0.04
C GLU A 31 3.69 -15.01 -1.32
N ARG A 32 4.56 -16.01 -1.46
CA ARG A 32 4.72 -16.78 -2.70
C ARG A 32 4.50 -18.27 -2.43
N TYR A 33 3.59 -18.88 -3.16
CA TYR A 33 3.22 -20.29 -2.98
C TYR A 33 3.24 -21.07 -4.28
N ALA A 34 3.62 -22.35 -4.21
CA ALA A 34 3.51 -23.27 -5.33
C ALA A 34 2.06 -23.73 -5.52
N THR A 35 1.63 -23.84 -6.79
CA THR A 35 0.29 -24.26 -7.17
C THR A 35 0.20 -25.79 -7.25
N GLN A 36 -0.88 -26.37 -6.73
CA GLN A 36 -1.16 -27.81 -6.84
C GLN A 36 -2.10 -28.08 -8.02
N TYR A 37 -3.27 -27.45 -7.98
CA TYR A 37 -4.32 -27.51 -8.99
C TYR A 37 -5.24 -26.31 -8.79
N ALA A 38 -6.09 -26.03 -9.77
CA ALA A 38 -7.17 -25.06 -9.62
C ALA A 38 -8.53 -25.76 -9.73
N THR A 39 -9.54 -25.11 -9.16
CA THR A 39 -10.98 -25.38 -9.38
C THR A 39 -11.59 -24.14 -10.01
N PRO A 40 -12.85 -24.14 -10.47
CA PRO A 40 -13.44 -22.96 -11.12
C PRO A 40 -13.36 -21.65 -10.33
N THR A 41 -13.25 -21.70 -9.00
CA THR A 41 -13.27 -20.52 -8.13
C THR A 41 -12.03 -20.35 -7.24
N THR A 42 -11.24 -21.42 -7.05
CA THR A 42 -10.10 -21.39 -6.10
C THR A 42 -8.84 -22.01 -6.68
N VAL A 43 -7.69 -21.63 -6.12
CA VAL A 43 -6.39 -22.27 -6.36
C VAL A 43 -5.98 -23.02 -5.09
N ARG A 44 -5.62 -24.29 -5.24
CA ARG A 44 -5.01 -25.09 -4.17
C ARG A 44 -3.50 -24.85 -4.18
N LEU A 45 -2.95 -24.59 -3.00
CA LEU A 45 -1.54 -24.24 -2.79
C LEU A 45 -0.86 -25.25 -1.88
N PHE A 46 0.44 -25.44 -2.07
CA PHE A 46 1.25 -26.23 -1.13
C PHE A 46 1.47 -25.46 0.17
N GLY A 47 1.16 -26.08 1.31
CA GLY A 47 1.43 -25.50 2.64
C GLY A 47 0.51 -24.34 3.06
N ARG A 48 -0.58 -24.06 2.33
CA ARG A 48 -1.56 -23.01 2.64
C ARG A 48 -2.99 -23.50 2.37
N ALA A 49 -3.97 -22.88 3.03
CA ALA A 49 -5.37 -22.98 2.66
C ALA A 49 -5.63 -22.54 1.21
N ASN A 50 -6.76 -22.98 0.66
CA ASN A 50 -7.18 -22.59 -0.70
C ASN A 50 -7.44 -21.08 -0.73
N VAL A 51 -7.12 -20.46 -1.86
CA VAL A 51 -7.33 -19.03 -2.07
C VAL A 51 -8.24 -18.84 -3.27
N MET A 52 -9.14 -17.85 -3.22
CA MET A 52 -9.97 -17.48 -4.36
C MET A 52 -9.09 -17.03 -5.53
N GLN A 53 -9.43 -17.44 -6.74
CA GLN A 53 -8.62 -17.10 -7.93
C GLN A 53 -8.42 -15.59 -8.14
N GLN A 54 -9.38 -14.78 -7.69
CA GLN A 54 -9.32 -13.32 -7.78
C GLN A 54 -8.43 -12.67 -6.71
N HIS A 55 -7.96 -13.42 -5.71
CA HIS A 55 -7.14 -12.92 -4.59
C HIS A 55 -5.66 -13.36 -4.69
N CYS A 56 -5.24 -13.93 -5.82
CA CYS A 56 -3.84 -14.27 -6.05
C CYS A 56 -3.43 -13.93 -7.47
N TYR A 57 -2.22 -13.41 -7.63
CA TYR A 57 -1.63 -13.02 -8.91
C TYR A 57 -0.74 -14.15 -9.45
N CYS A 58 -0.71 -14.29 -10.76
CA CYS A 58 0.10 -15.31 -11.42
C CYS A 58 1.61 -15.01 -11.32
N LEU A 59 2.43 -16.02 -11.01
CA LEU A 59 3.89 -15.94 -11.09
C LEU A 59 4.42 -17.03 -12.02
N PRO A 60 4.55 -16.75 -13.33
CA PRO A 60 4.90 -17.78 -14.31
C PRO A 60 6.36 -18.24 -14.21
N SER A 61 7.25 -17.44 -13.64
CA SER A 61 8.70 -17.72 -13.59
C SER A 61 9.38 -17.08 -12.39
N GLU A 62 10.64 -17.48 -12.13
CA GLU A 62 11.49 -16.82 -11.14
C GLU A 62 11.83 -15.37 -11.54
N ALA A 63 11.97 -15.09 -12.83
CA ALA A 63 12.21 -13.73 -13.33
C ALA A 63 11.03 -12.80 -13.02
N SER A 64 9.79 -13.29 -13.13
CA SER A 64 8.59 -12.55 -12.74
C SER A 64 8.57 -12.27 -11.23
N TRP A 65 9.05 -13.20 -10.41
CA TRP A 65 9.19 -12.98 -8.97
C TRP A 65 10.24 -11.90 -8.65
N GLN A 66 11.42 -11.96 -9.26
CA GLN A 66 12.45 -10.93 -9.07
C GLN A 66 11.96 -9.54 -9.50
N THR A 67 11.23 -9.45 -10.62
CA THR A 67 10.62 -8.20 -11.08
C THR A 67 9.60 -7.69 -10.06
N THR A 68 8.75 -8.57 -9.54
CA THR A 68 7.76 -8.25 -8.49
C THR A 68 8.46 -7.67 -7.26
N GLN A 69 9.50 -8.33 -6.74
CA GLN A 69 10.26 -7.86 -5.58
C GLN A 69 10.90 -6.49 -5.85
N THR A 70 11.46 -6.29 -7.04
CA THR A 70 12.10 -5.01 -7.42
C THR A 70 11.09 -3.86 -7.42
N MET A 71 9.94 -4.04 -8.08
CA MET A 71 8.91 -3.00 -8.15
C MET A 71 8.29 -2.71 -6.77
N TYR A 72 8.03 -3.76 -6.00
CA TYR A 72 7.52 -3.64 -4.64
C TYR A 72 8.50 -2.90 -3.71
N ALA A 73 9.80 -3.21 -3.79
CA ALA A 73 10.83 -2.53 -3.02
C ALA A 73 10.97 -1.05 -3.41
N ALA A 74 10.90 -0.73 -4.70
CA ALA A 74 10.91 0.65 -5.17
C ALA A 74 9.70 1.45 -4.64
N PHE A 75 8.51 0.83 -4.63
CA PHE A 75 7.33 1.46 -4.07
C PHE A 75 7.45 1.67 -2.55
N GLN A 76 7.90 0.66 -1.80
CA GLN A 76 8.15 0.81 -0.37
C GLN A 76 9.19 1.90 -0.08
N ALA A 77 10.27 1.99 -0.87
CA ALA A 77 11.29 3.02 -0.70
C ALA A 77 10.71 4.44 -0.89
N GLY A 78 9.83 4.63 -1.88
CA GLY A 78 9.13 5.91 -2.08
C GLY A 78 8.25 6.29 -0.88
N LEU A 79 7.48 5.34 -0.35
CA LEU A 79 6.67 5.55 0.85
C LEU A 79 7.51 5.86 2.09
N THR A 80 8.64 5.16 2.26
CA THR A 80 9.57 5.40 3.37
C THR A 80 10.17 6.80 3.28
N ALA A 81 10.61 7.23 2.09
CA ALA A 81 11.18 8.56 1.92
C ALA A 81 10.18 9.68 2.23
N LEU A 82 8.92 9.55 1.77
CA LEU A 82 7.85 10.47 2.13
C LEU A 82 7.59 10.48 3.65
N ALA A 83 7.51 9.30 4.26
CA ALA A 83 7.30 9.17 5.70
C ALA A 83 8.43 9.82 6.51
N ASP A 84 9.68 9.61 6.11
CA ASP A 84 10.85 10.16 6.79
C ASP A 84 10.90 11.69 6.68
N GLU A 85 10.51 12.25 5.53
CA GLU A 85 10.42 13.70 5.36
C GLU A 85 9.33 14.31 6.26
N LEU A 86 8.15 13.69 6.33
CA LEU A 86 7.08 14.14 7.22
C LEU A 86 7.48 14.04 8.69
N ARG A 87 8.21 13.00 9.09
CA ARG A 87 8.79 12.89 10.45
C ARG A 87 9.86 13.94 10.70
N ARG A 88 10.72 14.22 9.72
CA ARG A 88 11.77 15.24 9.80
C ARG A 88 11.17 16.63 10.03
N LEU A 89 10.09 16.98 9.32
CA LEU A 89 9.35 18.22 9.56
C LEU A 89 8.71 18.22 10.95
N GLY A 90 8.11 17.09 11.36
CA GLY A 90 7.57 16.90 12.71
C GLY A 90 6.14 17.43 12.87
N ARG A 91 5.41 16.88 13.83
CA ARG A 91 4.00 17.26 14.04
C ARG A 91 3.89 18.63 14.67
N TYR A 92 2.82 19.34 14.35
CA TYR A 92 2.56 20.67 14.91
C TYR A 92 2.62 20.73 16.45
N PRO A 93 1.97 19.84 17.23
CA PRO A 93 1.98 19.93 18.69
C PRO A 93 3.35 19.62 19.28
N GLU A 94 4.15 18.76 18.62
CA GLU A 94 5.52 18.44 19.03
C GLU A 94 6.42 19.67 18.86
N ARG A 95 6.39 20.28 17.67
CA ARG A 95 7.13 21.52 17.39
C ARG A 95 6.67 22.68 18.26
N LEU A 96 5.38 22.77 18.59
CA LEU A 96 4.86 23.78 19.51
C LEU A 96 5.39 23.59 20.92
N ALA A 97 5.44 22.34 21.40
CA ALA A 97 6.00 22.02 22.71
C ALA A 97 7.51 22.34 22.76
N GLU A 98 8.26 21.97 21.72
CA GLU A 98 9.69 22.29 21.58
C GLU A 98 9.95 23.80 21.58
N ALA A 99 9.05 24.59 21.00
CA ALA A 99 9.12 26.05 20.97
C ALA A 99 8.69 26.72 22.30
N GLY A 100 8.30 25.96 23.33
CA GLY A 100 7.87 26.51 24.63
C GLY A 100 6.36 26.71 24.78
N GLY A 101 5.57 26.19 23.85
CA GLY A 101 4.11 26.15 23.91
C GLY A 101 3.42 27.45 23.51
N ILE A 102 2.07 27.42 23.56
CA ILE A 102 1.19 28.54 23.14
C ILE A 102 1.45 29.86 23.89
N LYS A 103 2.01 29.81 25.10
CA LYS A 103 2.33 31.04 25.86
C LYS A 103 3.56 31.75 25.30
N ALA A 104 4.55 31.00 24.82
CA ALA A 104 5.74 31.53 24.18
C ALA A 104 5.47 31.91 22.71
N HIS A 105 4.61 31.13 22.05
CA HIS A 105 4.17 31.35 20.67
C HIS A 105 2.64 31.45 20.62
N PRO A 106 2.08 32.64 20.91
CA PRO A 106 0.63 32.88 20.81
C PRO A 106 0.16 32.97 19.34
N GLU A 107 1.09 33.22 18.43
CA GLU A 107 0.90 33.18 16.98
C GLU A 107 1.28 31.79 16.44
N SER A 108 0.65 31.41 15.31
CA SER A 108 0.91 30.13 14.65
C SER A 108 2.40 29.95 14.32
N LEU A 109 2.95 28.75 14.54
CA LEU A 109 4.37 28.45 14.30
C LEU A 109 4.78 28.64 12.83
N THR A 110 3.84 28.38 11.94
CA THR A 110 4.01 28.41 10.49
C THR A 110 2.74 28.96 9.86
N ALA A 111 2.86 29.68 8.74
CA ALA A 111 1.72 30.23 8.02
C ALA A 111 0.84 29.13 7.38
N THR A 112 1.43 27.96 7.15
CA THR A 112 0.77 26.80 6.54
C THR A 112 1.18 25.53 7.25
N VAL A 113 0.35 24.49 7.15
CA VAL A 113 0.63 23.13 7.60
C VAL A 113 0.40 22.12 6.49
N ILE A 114 0.93 20.91 6.65
CA ILE A 114 0.69 19.79 5.74
C ILE A 114 -0.32 18.85 6.39
N SER A 115 -1.48 18.69 5.74
CA SER A 115 -2.47 17.67 6.04
C SER A 115 -2.06 16.40 5.30
N CYS A 116 -1.63 15.38 6.03
CA CYS A 116 -1.23 14.08 5.50
C CYS A 116 -1.29 13.03 6.62
N ASP A 117 -1.44 11.76 6.26
CA ASP A 117 -1.48 10.67 7.24
C ASP A 117 -0.26 10.64 8.13
N ASP A 118 -0.45 10.23 9.37
CA ASP A 118 0.65 10.10 10.32
C ASP A 118 1.59 8.96 9.94
N PRO A 119 2.89 9.22 9.71
CA PRO A 119 3.88 8.17 9.54
C PRO A 119 4.05 7.24 10.75
N SER A 120 3.53 7.62 11.91
CA SER A 120 3.70 6.91 13.19
C SER A 120 2.41 6.26 13.68
N ARG A 121 1.27 6.47 13.03
CA ARG A 121 -0.01 5.84 13.43
C ARG A 121 -0.38 4.71 12.47
N HIS A 122 -0.99 3.68 13.03
CA HIS A 122 -1.69 2.68 12.24
C HIS A 122 -2.82 3.32 11.45
N ALA A 123 -3.12 2.75 10.29
CA ALA A 123 -4.23 3.19 9.47
C ALA A 123 -5.52 3.15 10.31
N SER A 124 -6.28 4.24 10.35
CA SER A 124 -7.59 4.25 11.01
C SER A 124 -8.54 3.29 10.29
N PHE A 125 -9.56 2.79 10.99
CA PHE A 125 -10.57 1.85 10.45
C PHE A 125 -11.22 2.32 9.13
N TRP A 126 -11.17 3.62 8.83
CA TRP A 126 -11.68 4.23 7.60
C TRP A 126 -10.80 4.03 6.35
N TRP A 127 -9.61 3.44 6.50
CA TRP A 127 -8.72 3.03 5.39
C TRP A 127 -9.17 1.73 4.70
N GLY A 128 -10.45 1.38 4.79
CA GLY A 128 -11.01 0.12 4.31
C GLY A 128 -10.82 -0.11 2.81
N GLN A 129 -10.12 -1.19 2.48
CA GLN A 129 -10.07 -2.00 1.24
C GLN A 129 -9.80 -1.33 -0.12
N SER A 130 -10.17 -0.06 -0.32
CA SER A 130 -10.03 0.64 -1.61
C SER A 130 -8.63 1.19 -1.87
N GLN A 131 -7.73 1.16 -0.87
CA GLN A 131 -6.39 1.77 -0.96
C GLN A 131 -5.25 0.84 -0.53
N ASN A 132 -5.39 -0.48 -0.66
CA ASN A 132 -4.29 -1.40 -0.32
C ASN A 132 -2.95 -0.99 -1.01
N HIS A 133 -3.00 -0.33 -2.17
CA HIS A 133 -1.83 0.17 -2.91
C HIS A 133 -1.73 1.72 -3.02
N GLY A 134 -2.52 2.48 -2.25
CA GLY A 134 -2.53 3.95 -2.34
C GLY A 134 -1.28 4.64 -1.77
N VAL A 135 -1.01 5.86 -2.24
CA VAL A 135 -0.04 6.77 -1.63
C VAL A 135 -0.80 7.81 -0.79
N PRO A 136 -0.39 8.07 0.46
CA PRO A 136 -0.97 9.15 1.26
C PRO A 136 -0.94 10.47 0.51
N HIS A 137 -2.07 11.17 0.48
CA HIS A 137 -2.16 12.45 -0.20
C HIS A 137 -1.82 13.57 0.77
N CYS A 138 -0.84 14.41 0.42
CA CYS A 138 -0.41 15.50 1.26
C CYS A 138 -0.88 16.85 0.68
N VAL A 139 -1.59 17.63 1.51
CA VAL A 139 -2.15 18.93 1.11
C VAL A 139 -1.61 20.03 2.01
N ARG A 140 -1.17 21.14 1.40
CA ARG A 140 -0.80 22.35 2.14
C ARG A 140 -2.03 23.17 2.48
N VAL A 141 -2.18 23.55 3.74
CA VAL A 141 -3.35 24.29 4.24
C VAL A 141 -2.90 25.52 5.01
N PRO A 142 -3.42 26.73 4.68
CA PRO A 142 -3.19 27.94 5.47
C PRO A 142 -3.74 27.84 6.89
N VAL A 143 -2.95 28.29 7.86
CA VAL A 143 -3.32 28.40 9.28
C VAL A 143 -3.74 29.84 9.56
N GLU A 144 -4.96 30.02 10.05
CA GLU A 144 -5.49 31.34 10.43
C GLU A 144 -5.20 31.65 11.90
N ARG A 145 -5.23 30.62 12.75
CA ARG A 145 -4.98 30.72 14.19
C ARG A 145 -4.66 29.35 14.77
N HIS A 146 -4.15 29.32 15.98
CA HIS A 146 -4.05 28.09 16.77
C HIS A 146 -4.42 28.32 18.24
N THR A 147 -4.73 27.22 18.94
CA THR A 147 -4.88 27.20 20.40
C THR A 147 -3.86 26.24 21.00
N SER A 148 -4.01 25.87 22.27
CA SER A 148 -3.14 24.84 22.87
C SER A 148 -3.34 23.43 22.29
N LYS A 149 -4.44 23.17 21.58
CA LYS A 149 -4.78 21.83 21.06
C LYS A 149 -5.29 21.81 19.62
N MET A 150 -5.73 22.95 19.09
CA MET A 150 -6.43 23.03 17.81
C MET A 150 -5.77 24.01 16.85
N LEU A 151 -5.98 23.81 15.55
CA LEU A 151 -5.69 24.75 14.47
C LEU A 151 -7.00 25.27 13.88
N GLY A 152 -7.11 26.59 13.69
CA GLY A 152 -8.09 27.19 12.79
C GLY A 152 -7.50 27.26 11.39
N LEU A 153 -8.13 26.60 10.44
CA LEU A 153 -7.63 26.48 9.07
C LEU A 153 -8.57 27.18 8.09
N SER A 154 -8.01 27.69 7.00
CA SER A 154 -8.79 28.37 5.93
C SER A 154 -9.84 27.50 5.24
N VAL A 155 -9.71 26.17 5.35
CA VAL A 155 -10.73 25.20 4.91
C VAL A 155 -11.95 25.14 5.84
N GLY A 156 -11.96 25.96 6.90
CA GLY A 156 -13.04 26.10 7.86
C GLY A 156 -12.89 25.20 9.08
N GLY A 157 -13.39 25.68 10.22
CA GLY A 157 -13.47 24.92 11.47
C GLY A 157 -12.18 24.90 12.31
N LEU A 158 -12.27 24.22 13.45
CA LEU A 158 -11.12 23.92 14.31
C LEU A 158 -10.77 22.45 14.17
N HIS A 159 -9.50 22.17 13.91
CA HIS A 159 -8.98 20.82 13.71
C HIS A 159 -7.94 20.48 14.76
N SER A 160 -7.79 19.19 15.08
CA SER A 160 -6.78 18.74 16.04
C SER A 160 -5.37 19.01 15.49
N GLN A 161 -4.48 19.58 16.30
CA GLN A 161 -3.07 19.80 15.90
C GLN A 161 -2.33 18.50 15.55
N TYR A 162 -2.74 17.37 16.14
CA TYR A 162 -2.10 16.07 15.93
C TYR A 162 -2.22 15.53 14.50
N ASP A 163 -3.14 16.07 13.70
CA ASP A 163 -3.38 15.59 12.36
C ASP A 163 -2.55 16.35 11.30
N TYR A 164 -1.70 17.29 11.74
CA TYR A 164 -0.94 18.19 10.86
C TYR A 164 0.55 18.19 11.16
N THR A 165 1.33 18.19 10.09
CA THR A 165 2.79 18.39 10.09
C THR A 165 3.09 19.87 9.83
N VAL A 166 4.14 20.43 10.46
CA VAL A 166 4.52 21.84 10.21
C VAL A 166 5.01 22.03 8.77
N CYS A 167 4.75 23.20 8.19
CA CYS A 167 5.25 23.58 6.86
C CYS A 167 5.98 24.92 6.96
N PRO A 168 7.29 24.93 7.21
CA PRO A 168 8.02 26.17 7.51
C PRO A 168 8.05 27.14 6.31
N ASP A 169 8.17 26.61 5.10
CA ASP A 169 8.30 27.39 3.88
C ASP A 169 7.81 26.60 2.65
N ASP A 170 7.92 27.23 1.48
CA ASP A 170 7.52 26.65 0.20
C ASP A 170 8.43 25.47 -0.20
N ALA A 171 9.73 25.57 0.07
CA ALA A 171 10.71 24.55 -0.27
C ALA A 171 10.43 23.22 0.46
N ALA A 172 10.09 23.28 1.75
CA ALA A 172 9.69 22.12 2.52
C ALA A 172 8.44 21.43 1.95
N PHE A 173 7.47 22.21 1.44
CA PHE A 173 6.31 21.63 0.80
C PHE A 173 6.64 21.02 -0.57
N GLU A 174 7.47 21.69 -1.37
CA GLU A 174 7.94 21.17 -2.66
C GLU A 174 8.68 19.84 -2.49
N ASP A 175 9.48 19.67 -1.43
CA ASP A 175 10.14 18.41 -1.12
C ASP A 175 9.14 17.29 -0.80
N VAL A 176 8.13 17.56 0.03
CA VAL A 176 7.05 16.60 0.32
C VAL A 176 6.29 16.24 -0.96
N ALA A 177 5.89 17.23 -1.76
CA ALA A 177 5.16 17.02 -3.02
C ALA A 177 5.98 16.19 -4.02
N ARG A 178 7.28 16.44 -4.13
CA ARG A 178 8.20 15.66 -4.98
C ARG A 178 8.30 14.21 -4.52
N LEU A 179 8.35 13.96 -3.21
CA LEU A 179 8.41 12.62 -2.64
C LEU A 179 7.08 11.87 -2.77
N GLU A 180 5.94 12.54 -2.56
CA GLU A 180 4.60 11.99 -2.81
C GLU A 180 4.49 11.54 -4.28
N GLU A 181 4.87 12.41 -5.21
CA GLU A 181 4.80 12.14 -6.64
C GLU A 181 5.78 11.01 -7.07
N ALA A 182 6.96 10.92 -6.44
CA ALA A 182 7.86 9.79 -6.65
C ALA A 182 7.25 8.46 -6.18
N ALA A 183 6.64 8.44 -4.99
CA ALA A 183 5.92 7.27 -4.48
C ALA A 183 4.73 6.91 -5.38
N ARG A 184 4.00 7.90 -5.89
CA ARG A 184 2.86 7.72 -6.80
C ARG A 184 3.27 7.05 -8.11
N ARG A 185 4.38 7.49 -8.73
CA ARG A 185 4.91 6.84 -9.93
C ARG A 185 5.33 5.39 -9.67
N ALA A 186 5.93 5.11 -8.51
CA ALA A 186 6.28 3.74 -8.14
C ALA A 186 5.03 2.87 -7.92
N ALA A 187 3.97 3.41 -7.29
CA ALA A 187 2.67 2.76 -7.14
C ALA A 187 2.04 2.41 -8.49
N VAL A 188 2.01 3.36 -9.43
CA VAL A 188 1.50 3.11 -10.79
C VAL A 188 2.31 2.02 -11.50
N THR A 189 3.64 2.04 -11.37
CA THR A 189 4.50 1.01 -11.96
C THR A 189 4.22 -0.37 -11.36
N TRP A 190 3.98 -0.43 -10.05
CA TRP A 190 3.56 -1.64 -9.34
C TRP A 190 2.20 -2.15 -9.83
N GLU A 191 1.20 -1.29 -9.96
CA GLU A 191 -0.13 -1.65 -10.45
C GLU A 191 -0.10 -2.16 -11.90
N VAL A 192 0.65 -1.49 -12.79
CA VAL A 192 0.85 -1.94 -14.18
C VAL A 192 1.53 -3.31 -14.21
N HIS A 193 2.48 -3.56 -13.31
CA HIS A 193 3.12 -4.88 -13.20
C HIS A 193 2.11 -5.95 -12.73
N LEU A 194 1.30 -5.66 -11.72
CA LEU A 194 0.25 -6.58 -11.26
C LEU A 194 -0.80 -6.86 -12.34
N ASP A 195 -1.19 -5.85 -13.11
CA ASP A 195 -2.11 -6.01 -14.24
C ASP A 195 -1.51 -6.91 -15.33
N ARG A 196 -0.21 -6.78 -15.63
CA ARG A 196 0.51 -7.67 -16.57
C ARG A 196 0.58 -9.11 -16.07
N LEU A 197 0.82 -9.32 -14.78
CA LEU A 197 0.75 -10.67 -14.18
C LEU A 197 -0.68 -11.22 -14.26
N GLY A 198 -1.66 -10.38 -13.92
CA GLY A 198 -3.06 -10.76 -13.79
C GLY A 198 -3.31 -11.59 -12.54
N THR A 199 -4.52 -11.46 -12.00
CA THR A 199 -5.03 -12.47 -11.06
C THR A 199 -5.16 -13.82 -11.76
N TYR A 200 -5.20 -14.90 -10.99
CA TYR A 200 -5.41 -16.23 -11.54
C TYR A 200 -6.72 -16.30 -12.35
N ALA A 201 -7.78 -15.67 -11.83
CA ALA A 201 -9.08 -15.63 -12.51
C ALA A 201 -8.99 -14.93 -13.87
N THR A 202 -8.38 -13.74 -13.91
CA THR A 202 -8.21 -12.97 -15.15
C THR A 202 -7.32 -13.69 -16.16
N ALA A 203 -6.24 -14.31 -15.70
CA ALA A 203 -5.28 -15.02 -16.55
C ALA A 203 -5.84 -16.32 -17.15
N VAL A 204 -6.79 -16.96 -16.46
CA VAL A 204 -7.57 -18.08 -17.03
C VAL A 204 -8.54 -17.56 -18.09
N ALA A 205 -9.25 -16.46 -17.79
CA ALA A 205 -10.29 -15.93 -18.67
C ALA A 205 -9.77 -15.42 -20.02
N ASP A 206 -8.58 -14.81 -20.05
CA ASP A 206 -7.95 -14.29 -21.26
C ASP A 206 -6.94 -15.26 -21.92
N GLY A 207 -6.71 -16.44 -21.31
CA GLY A 207 -5.76 -17.44 -21.82
C GLY A 207 -4.30 -17.01 -21.76
N ARG A 208 -3.94 -16.10 -20.85
CA ARG A 208 -2.61 -15.47 -20.77
C ARG A 208 -1.45 -16.44 -20.54
N TYR A 209 -1.70 -17.55 -19.85
CA TYR A 209 -0.69 -18.59 -19.61
C TYR A 209 -1.21 -19.95 -20.04
N ALA A 210 -0.35 -20.73 -20.69
CA ALA A 210 -0.67 -22.09 -21.07
C ALA A 210 -0.74 -22.99 -19.81
N PRO A 211 -1.66 -23.97 -19.76
CA PRO A 211 -1.66 -24.99 -18.72
C PRO A 211 -0.29 -25.67 -18.62
N LEU A 212 0.21 -25.83 -17.41
CA LEU A 212 1.49 -26.48 -17.19
C LEU A 212 1.42 -27.93 -17.62
N LEU A 213 2.34 -28.33 -18.49
CA LEU A 213 2.50 -29.73 -18.85
C LEU A 213 3.22 -30.46 -17.71
N TYR A 214 2.56 -30.62 -16.57
CA TYR A 214 2.97 -31.66 -15.65
C TYR A 214 2.59 -32.99 -16.30
N ALA A 215 3.57 -33.89 -16.44
CA ALA A 215 3.23 -35.30 -16.51
C ALA A 215 2.39 -35.57 -15.26
N ILE A 216 1.07 -35.74 -15.47
CA ILE A 216 0.16 -36.15 -14.41
C ILE A 216 0.78 -37.44 -13.89
N GLN A 217 1.46 -37.41 -12.73
CA GLN A 217 1.79 -38.65 -12.07
C GLN A 217 0.43 -39.28 -11.77
N PRO A 218 0.11 -40.45 -12.35
CA PRO A 218 -1.11 -41.12 -12.02
C PRO A 218 -1.04 -41.38 -10.53
N SER A 219 -1.96 -40.73 -9.81
CA SER A 219 -2.39 -40.99 -8.46
C SER A 219 -1.73 -42.20 -7.79
N LEU A 220 -1.07 -41.94 -6.66
CA LEU A 220 -1.01 -42.86 -5.55
C LEU A 220 -2.46 -43.14 -5.08
N PHE A 221 -3.16 -43.99 -5.82
CA PHE A 221 -4.25 -44.81 -5.31
C PHE A 221 -3.62 -46.17 -5.00
N GLY A 222 -3.25 -46.33 -3.73
CA GLY A 222 -3.12 -47.59 -3.02
C GLY A 222 -3.87 -47.44 -1.72
#